data_AF-A0A822ER75-F1
#
_entry.id   AF-A0A822ER75-F1
#
_cell.length_a   1.000
_cell.length_b   1.000
_cell.length_c   1.000
_cell.angle_alpha   90.00
_cell.angle_beta   90.00
_cell.angle_gamma   90.00
#
_symmetry.space_group_name_H-M   'P 1'
#
loop_
_entity.id
_entity.type
_entity.pdbx_description
1 polymer ?
#
loop_
_entity_poly.entity_id
_entity_poly.type
_entity_poly.pdbx_seq_one_letter_code
_entity_poly.pdbx_strand_id
1 'polypeptide(L)'
;YLFNVHDVQIPSPLVKTSPKVVASDRRDINVRSQIGGHLCGIRHAGLVKLMGAMNLPSPIQDQIYSKWDKNLLSSIKSLSDRSMRKAVDEAVTAANGRELMVSGDGFWQTRGFQSRHGAAALISCNTTPKVLDIETCS
;
A
#
# COMPACT_ATOMS: atom_id res chain seq x y z
N TYR A 1 -41.78 45.31 -4.34
CA TYR A 1 -40.51 44.98 -3.69
C TYR A 1 -40.37 43.46 -3.63
N LEU A 2 -39.80 42.85 -4.67
CA LEU A 2 -39.52 41.42 -4.72
C LEU A 2 -38.01 41.25 -4.54
N PHE A 3 -37.61 40.61 -3.44
CA PHE A 3 -36.21 40.27 -3.17
C PHE A 3 -35.78 39.18 -4.15
N ASN A 4 -34.72 39.45 -4.92
CA ASN A 4 -34.12 38.53 -5.87
C ASN A 4 -33.23 37.54 -5.10
N VAL A 5 -33.52 36.24 -5.19
CA VAL A 5 -32.85 35.17 -4.41
C VAL A 5 -31.46 34.82 -4.97
N HIS A 6 -30.98 35.55 -5.98
CA HIS A 6 -29.71 35.29 -6.66
C HIS A 6 -28.47 35.97 -6.07
N ASP A 7 -28.62 36.86 -5.07
CA ASP A 7 -27.49 37.62 -4.49
C ASP A 7 -27.00 37.14 -3.12
N VAL A 8 -27.45 35.98 -2.64
CA VAL A 8 -26.83 35.36 -1.46
C VAL A 8 -25.70 34.42 -1.92
N GLN A 9 -24.57 35.01 -2.31
CA GLN A 9 -23.30 34.29 -2.29
C GLN A 9 -22.93 34.06 -0.82
N ILE A 10 -23.42 32.95 -0.25
CA ILE A 10 -22.85 32.41 0.98
C ILE A 10 -21.39 32.08 0.61
N PRO A 11 -20.36 32.74 1.18
CA PRO A 11 -18.99 32.33 0.94
C PRO A 11 -18.91 30.86 1.36
N SER A 12 -18.62 29.98 0.40
CA SER A 12 -18.42 28.56 0.68
C SER A 12 -17.42 28.49 1.84
N PRO A 13 -17.75 27.84 2.97
CA PRO A 13 -16.82 27.75 4.08
C PRO A 13 -15.49 27.24 3.52
N LEU A 14 -14.38 27.87 3.89
CA LEU A 14 -13.04 27.44 3.47
C LEU A 14 -12.93 25.94 3.72
N VAL A 15 -13.12 25.14 2.68
CA VAL A 15 -13.08 23.69 2.80
C VAL A 15 -11.63 23.39 3.10
N LYS A 16 -11.34 23.06 4.36
CA LYS A 16 -10.01 22.67 4.81
C LYS A 16 -9.64 21.39 4.07
N THR A 17 -8.90 21.54 2.98
CA THR A 17 -8.36 20.42 2.23
C THR A 17 -7.25 19.76 3.03
N SER A 18 -7.07 18.46 2.86
CA SER A 18 -5.97 17.73 3.50
C SER A 18 -4.62 18.32 3.11
N PRO A 19 -3.60 18.24 3.99
CA PRO A 19 -2.28 18.74 3.68
C PRO A 19 -1.70 18.03 2.46
N LYS A 20 -0.82 18.72 1.74
CA LYS A 20 0.03 18.08 0.74
C LYS A 20 1.07 17.22 1.43
N VAL A 21 1.44 16.10 0.81
CA VAL A 21 2.61 15.32 1.22
C VAL A 21 3.86 16.18 0.98
N VAL A 22 4.82 16.09 1.90
CA VAL A 22 6.07 16.86 1.82
C VAL A 22 6.73 16.63 0.46
N ALA A 23 7.14 17.72 -0.19
CA ALA A 23 7.77 17.73 -1.52
C ALA A 23 6.94 17.05 -2.64
N SER A 24 5.61 17.02 -2.52
CA SER A 24 4.72 16.46 -3.54
C SER A 24 3.45 17.29 -3.71
N ASP A 25 2.90 17.30 -4.93
CA ASP A 25 1.55 17.86 -5.17
C ASP A 25 0.41 16.93 -4.73
N ARG A 26 0.74 15.76 -4.19
CA ARG A 26 -0.22 14.78 -3.72
C ARG A 26 -0.83 15.21 -2.39
N ARG A 27 -2.14 15.03 -2.24
CA ARG A 27 -2.84 15.23 -0.97
C ARG A 27 -2.68 13.98 -0.10
N ASP A 28 -2.40 14.19 1.19
CA ASP A 28 -2.16 13.11 2.16
C ASP A 28 -3.32 12.10 2.19
N ILE A 29 -4.57 12.58 2.17
CA ILE A 29 -5.76 11.70 2.16
C ILE A 29 -5.78 10.77 0.94
N ASN A 30 -5.41 11.26 -0.25
CA ASN A 30 -5.43 10.47 -1.48
C ASN A 30 -4.35 9.38 -1.44
N VAL A 31 -3.19 9.69 -0.85
CA VAL A 31 -2.11 8.71 -0.67
C VAL A 31 -2.52 7.63 0.32
N ARG A 32 -3.10 8.02 1.47
CA ARG A 32 -3.59 7.07 2.49
C ARG A 32 -4.69 6.18 1.95
N SER A 33 -5.65 6.72 1.22
CA SER A 33 -6.71 5.91 0.59
C SER A 33 -6.12 4.92 -0.42
N GLN A 34 -5.13 5.31 -1.22
CA GLN A 34 -4.47 4.40 -2.15
C GLN A 34 -3.73 3.27 -1.43
N ILE A 35 -2.94 3.60 -0.40
CA ILE A 35 -2.22 2.60 0.41
C ILE A 35 -3.22 1.67 1.12
N GLY A 36 -4.26 2.22 1.74
CA GLY A 36 -5.32 1.43 2.38
C GLY A 36 -6.00 0.48 1.41
N GLY A 37 -6.33 0.94 0.19
CA GLY A 37 -6.89 0.08 -0.84
C GLY A 37 -5.96 -1.04 -1.31
N HIS A 38 -4.64 -0.84 -1.25
CA HIS A 38 -3.65 -1.89 -1.51
C HIS A 38 -3.58 -2.91 -0.38
N LEU A 39 -3.50 -2.44 0.87
CA LEU A 39 -3.44 -3.29 2.05
C LEU A 39 -4.70 -4.17 2.18
N CYS A 40 -5.86 -3.64 1.78
CA CYS A 40 -7.11 -4.39 1.76
C CYS A 40 -7.33 -5.23 0.49
N GLY A 41 -6.44 -5.17 -0.51
CA GLY A 41 -6.56 -5.92 -1.76
C GLY A 41 -7.69 -5.47 -2.71
N ILE A 42 -8.34 -4.33 -2.45
CA ILE A 42 -9.51 -3.84 -3.21
C ILE A 42 -9.15 -2.89 -4.37
N ARG A 43 -7.96 -2.29 -4.32
CA ARG A 43 -7.42 -1.34 -5.34
C ARG A 43 -8.42 -0.22 -5.70
N HIS A 44 -8.25 0.45 -6.84
CA HIS A 44 -9.09 1.59 -7.25
C HIS A 44 -10.57 1.23 -7.38
N ALA A 45 -10.90 0.20 -8.15
CA ALA A 45 -12.28 -0.20 -8.41
C ALA A 45 -13.05 -0.52 -7.11
N GLY A 46 -12.39 -1.17 -6.14
CA GLY A 46 -13.01 -1.44 -4.85
C GLY A 46 -13.08 -0.19 -3.96
N LEU A 47 -12.09 0.72 -4.02
CA LEU A 47 -12.18 2.01 -3.33
C LEU A 47 -13.34 2.86 -3.85
N VAL A 48 -13.59 2.90 -5.16
CA VAL A 48 -14.74 3.60 -5.75
C VAL A 48 -16.05 3.06 -5.19
N LYS A 49 -16.20 1.73 -5.13
CA LYS A 49 -17.39 1.08 -4.55
C LYS A 49 -17.53 1.39 -3.06
N LEU A 50 -16.44 1.31 -2.30
CA LEU A 50 -16.42 1.59 -0.86
C LEU A 50 -16.82 3.04 -0.57
N MET A 51 -16.23 4.01 -1.27
CA MET A 51 -16.56 5.42 -1.11
C MET A 51 -18.01 5.71 -1.54
N GLY A 52 -18.46 5.12 -2.64
CA GLY A 52 -19.87 5.22 -3.06
C GLY A 52 -20.84 4.67 -2.01
N ALA A 53 -20.54 3.52 -1.39
CA ALA A 53 -21.36 2.94 -0.32
C ALA A 53 -21.44 3.82 0.93
N MET A 54 -20.39 4.60 1.22
CA MET A 54 -20.34 5.55 2.33
C MET A 54 -20.84 6.95 1.96
N ASN A 55 -21.37 7.14 0.75
CA ASN A 55 -21.77 8.44 0.22
C ASN A 55 -20.64 9.49 0.27
N LEU A 56 -19.40 9.05 0.02
CA LEU A 56 -18.22 9.91 -0.10
C LEU A 56 -17.92 10.22 -1.57
N PRO A 57 -17.22 11.33 -1.85
CA PRO A 57 -16.75 11.61 -3.21
C PRO A 57 -15.83 10.49 -3.71
N SER A 58 -15.91 10.24 -5.01
CA SER A 58 -15.05 9.26 -5.68
C SER A 58 -13.57 9.54 -5.41
N PRO A 59 -12.73 8.50 -5.26
CA PRO A 59 -11.29 8.69 -5.13
C PRO A 59 -10.72 9.36 -6.39
N ILE A 60 -9.42 9.67 -6.36
CA ILE A 60 -8.69 10.21 -7.52
C ILE A 60 -9.01 9.43 -8.82
N GLN A 61 -8.96 10.14 -9.94
CA GLN A 61 -9.20 9.56 -11.26
C GLN A 61 -8.28 8.37 -11.52
N ASP A 62 -8.79 7.35 -12.20
CA ASP A 62 -8.10 6.08 -12.41
C ASP A 62 -6.74 6.24 -13.12
N GLN A 63 -6.66 7.15 -14.10
CA GLN A 63 -5.39 7.46 -14.79
C GLN A 63 -4.31 7.97 -13.82
N ILE A 64 -4.68 8.85 -12.89
CA ILE A 64 -3.78 9.40 -11.88
C ILE A 64 -3.41 8.30 -10.87
N TYR A 65 -4.39 7.49 -10.46
CA TYR A 65 -4.17 6.35 -9.56
C TYR A 65 -3.15 5.38 -10.14
N SER A 66 -3.34 4.96 -11.40
CA SER A 66 -2.46 4.03 -12.12
C SER A 66 -1.05 4.57 -12.31
N LYS A 67 -0.91 5.89 -12.59
CA LYS A 67 0.41 6.53 -12.64
C LYS A 67 1.12 6.44 -11.29
N TRP A 68 0.42 6.73 -10.20
CA TRP A 68 1.00 6.68 -8.87
C TRP A 68 1.28 5.26 -8.39
N ASP A 69 0.53 4.29 -8.90
CA ASP A 69 0.69 2.88 -8.57
C ASP A 69 2.06 2.34 -9.00
N LYS A 70 2.52 2.73 -10.18
CA LYS A 70 3.86 2.38 -10.67
C LYS A 70 4.96 2.92 -9.75
N ASN A 71 4.80 4.17 -9.30
CA ASN A 71 5.75 4.78 -8.36
C ASN A 71 5.72 4.09 -7.00
N LEU A 72 4.51 3.76 -6.51
CA LEU A 72 4.32 3.05 -5.25
C LEU A 72 4.99 1.67 -5.28
N LEU A 73 4.82 0.92 -6.36
CA LEU A 73 5.47 -0.39 -6.54
C LEU A 73 6.99 -0.27 -6.46
N SER A 74 7.59 0.71 -7.15
CA SER A 74 9.04 0.95 -7.08
C SER A 74 9.50 1.27 -5.65
N SER A 75 8.77 2.13 -4.94
CA SER A 75 9.11 2.48 -3.56
C SER A 75 8.98 1.27 -2.63
N ILE A 76 7.92 0.47 -2.74
CA ILE A 76 7.71 -0.73 -1.94
C ILE A 76 8.81 -1.76 -2.19
N LYS A 77 9.20 -1.99 -3.46
CA LYS A 77 10.33 -2.89 -3.78
C LYS A 77 11.63 -2.44 -3.10
N SER A 78 11.98 -1.16 -3.24
CA SER A 78 13.19 -0.62 -2.59
C SER A 78 13.15 -0.72 -1.06
N LEU A 79 11.97 -0.54 -0.45
CA LEU A 79 11.78 -0.70 0.98
C LEU A 79 11.89 -2.17 1.40
N SER A 80 11.35 -3.09 0.60
CA SER A 80 11.46 -4.53 0.79
C SER A 80 12.93 -4.95 0.77
N ASP A 81 13.69 -4.54 -0.25
CA ASP A 81 15.10 -4.86 -0.37
C ASP A 81 15.90 -4.35 0.84
N ARG A 82 15.65 -3.12 1.28
CA ARG A 82 16.30 -2.56 2.47
C ARG A 82 15.91 -3.33 3.74
N SER A 83 14.65 -3.71 3.86
CA SER A 83 14.14 -4.47 5.00
C SER A 83 14.74 -5.87 5.05
N MET A 84 14.83 -6.57 3.92
CA MET A 84 15.41 -7.92 3.82
C MET A 84 16.92 -7.91 4.10
N ARG A 85 17.66 -6.91 3.58
CA ARG A 85 19.08 -6.74 3.94
C ARG A 85 19.27 -6.55 5.44
N LYS A 86 18.46 -5.69 6.06
CA LYS A 86 18.49 -5.48 7.51
C LYS A 86 18.13 -6.75 8.29
N ALA A 87 17.16 -7.52 7.79
CA ALA A 87 16.76 -8.80 8.37
C ALA A 87 17.90 -9.82 8.37
N VAL A 88 18.71 -9.87 7.31
CA VAL A 88 19.93 -10.69 7.25
C VAL A 88 20.94 -10.25 8.31
N ASP A 89 21.23 -8.96 8.43
CA ASP A 89 22.17 -8.44 9.43
C ASP A 89 21.70 -8.76 10.87
N GLU A 90 20.41 -8.60 11.15
CA GLU A 90 19.79 -8.94 12.43
C GLU A 90 19.88 -10.46 12.70
N ALA A 91 19.67 -11.30 11.68
CA ALA A 91 19.74 -12.75 11.81
C ALA A 91 21.19 -13.23 12.07
N VAL A 92 22.18 -12.70 11.35
CA VAL A 92 23.61 -12.99 11.55
C VAL A 92 24.06 -12.59 12.95
N THR A 93 23.63 -11.42 13.41
CA THR A 93 23.93 -10.94 14.76
C THR A 93 23.30 -11.86 15.81
N ALA A 94 22.05 -12.27 15.63
CA ALA A 94 21.37 -13.17 16.55
C ALA A 94 21.97 -14.58 16.58
N ALA A 95 22.52 -15.05 15.46
CA ALA A 95 23.16 -16.37 15.34
C ALA A 95 24.63 -16.39 15.81
N ASN A 96 25.21 -15.23 16.16
CA ASN A 96 26.64 -15.06 16.44
C ASN A 96 27.55 -15.66 15.35
N GLY A 97 27.10 -15.63 14.10
CA GLY A 97 27.76 -16.34 13.00
C GLY A 97 27.11 -16.07 11.65
N ARG A 98 27.86 -16.36 10.57
CA ARG A 98 27.39 -16.20 9.19
C ARG A 98 26.58 -17.39 8.67
N GLU A 99 26.60 -18.51 9.41
CA GLU A 99 25.82 -19.69 9.09
C GLU A 99 24.42 -19.54 9.70
N LEU A 100 23.42 -19.46 8.84
CA LEU A 100 22.02 -19.33 9.23
C LEU A 100 21.26 -20.60 8.87
N MET A 101 20.57 -21.17 9.85
CA MET A 101 19.52 -22.15 9.56
C MET A 101 18.32 -21.40 8.98
N VAL A 102 17.82 -21.88 7.85
CA VAL A 102 16.70 -21.27 7.12
C VAL A 102 15.62 -22.29 6.84
N SER A 103 14.37 -21.82 6.80
CA SER A 103 13.20 -22.57 6.37
C SER A 103 12.56 -21.85 5.17
N GLY A 104 12.08 -22.61 4.20
CA GLY A 104 11.32 -22.08 3.06
C GLY A 104 9.83 -22.33 3.27
N ASP A 105 9.02 -21.27 3.25
CA ASP A 105 7.56 -21.37 3.33
C ASP A 105 6.90 -20.81 2.07
N GLY A 106 5.87 -21.50 1.58
CA GLY A 106 5.16 -21.15 0.35
C GLY A 106 3.73 -20.75 0.63
N PHE A 107 3.25 -19.70 -0.03
CA PHE A 107 1.85 -19.29 0.04
C PHE A 107 1.27 -19.01 -1.36
N TRP A 108 -0.03 -19.25 -1.50
CA TRP A 108 -0.78 -19.06 -2.74
C TRP A 108 -1.96 -18.14 -2.52
N GLN A 109 -2.30 -17.34 -3.53
CA GLN A 109 -3.40 -16.40 -3.46
C GLN A 109 -4.75 -17.11 -3.25
N THR A 110 -4.92 -18.29 -3.84
CA THR A 110 -6.12 -19.11 -3.70
C THR A 110 -5.74 -20.49 -3.20
N ARG A 111 -6.53 -21.06 -2.29
CA ARG A 111 -6.34 -22.44 -1.83
C ARG A 111 -6.58 -23.42 -2.98
N GLY A 112 -5.73 -24.44 -3.08
CA GLY A 112 -5.85 -25.54 -4.06
C GLY A 112 -4.76 -25.52 -5.14
N PHE A 113 -4.53 -26.68 -5.76
CA PHE A 113 -3.46 -26.96 -6.74
C PHE A 113 -3.58 -26.20 -8.09
N GLN A 114 -4.43 -25.17 -8.18
CA GLN A 114 -4.69 -24.42 -9.41
C GLN A 114 -4.42 -22.92 -9.30
N SER A 115 -3.81 -22.46 -8.20
CA SER A 115 -3.47 -21.04 -8.08
C SER A 115 -2.31 -20.68 -9.01
N ARG A 116 -2.53 -19.71 -9.92
CA ARG A 116 -1.51 -19.17 -10.83
C ARG A 116 -0.60 -18.14 -10.17
N HIS A 117 -0.90 -17.75 -8.93
CA HIS A 117 -0.20 -16.70 -8.22
C HIS A 117 0.14 -17.15 -6.81
N GLY A 118 1.43 -17.33 -6.55
CA GLY A 118 1.96 -17.63 -5.23
C GLY A 118 3.26 -16.88 -4.97
N ALA A 119 3.85 -17.15 -3.81
CA ALA A 119 5.18 -16.71 -3.47
C ALA A 119 5.80 -17.69 -2.46
N ALA A 120 7.12 -17.73 -2.45
CA ALA A 120 7.92 -18.47 -1.50
C ALA A 120 8.76 -17.47 -0.70
N ALA A 121 8.80 -17.66 0.62
CA ALA A 121 9.60 -16.86 1.54
C ALA A 121 10.70 -17.73 2.15
N LEU A 122 11.92 -17.20 2.21
CA LEU A 122 13.02 -17.77 2.98
C LEU A 122 13.08 -17.10 4.34
N ILE A 123 13.01 -17.88 5.41
CA ILE A 123 12.85 -17.40 6.78
C ILE A 123 13.98 -17.94 7.65
N SER A 124 14.57 -17.11 8.52
CA SER A 124 15.56 -17.55 9.49
C SER A 124 14.93 -18.39 10.62
N CYS A 125 15.60 -19.47 11.03
CA CYS A 125 15.18 -20.36 12.12
C CYS A 125 15.77 -19.97 13.48
N ASN A 126 15.86 -18.68 13.78
CA ASN A 126 16.30 -18.17 15.09
C ASN A 126 15.11 -17.94 16.04
N THR A 127 15.37 -17.54 17.28
CA THR A 127 14.34 -17.25 18.29
C THR A 127 13.33 -16.18 17.84
N THR A 128 13.72 -15.31 16.91
CA THR A 128 12.83 -14.29 16.31
C THR A 128 12.95 -14.37 14.79
N PRO A 129 12.16 -15.24 14.13
CA PRO A 129 12.27 -15.50 12.70
C PRO A 129 12.12 -14.22 11.89
N LYS A 130 12.96 -14.07 10.88
CA LYS A 130 12.99 -12.94 9.96
C LYS A 130 12.87 -13.45 8.54
N VAL A 131 12.17 -12.71 7.70
CA VAL A 131 12.11 -12.99 6.26
C VAL A 131 13.38 -12.45 5.62
N LEU A 132 14.19 -13.36 5.09
CA LEU A 132 15.47 -13.09 4.46
C LEU A 132 15.31 -12.81 2.96
N ASP A 133 14.34 -13.47 2.33
CA ASP A 133 14.03 -13.31 0.92
C ASP A 133 12.58 -13.70 0.61
N ILE A 134 12.02 -13.14 -0.47
CA ILE A 134 10.68 -13.48 -0.98
C ILE A 134 10.72 -13.50 -2.51
N GLU A 135 10.32 -14.61 -3.09
CA GLU A 135 10.20 -14.78 -4.54
C GLU A 135 8.76 -15.08 -4.95
N THR A 136 8.29 -14.42 -6.01
CA THR A 136 6.93 -14.63 -6.53
C THR A 136 6.91 -15.78 -7.53
N CYS A 137 5.94 -16.68 -7.38
CA CYS A 137 5.67 -17.77 -8.31
C CYS A 137 4.49 -17.35 -9.21
N SER A 138 4.78 -17.09 -10.49
CA SER A 138 3.81 -16.63 -11.50
C SER A 138 3.89 -17.42 -12.78
#